data_AF-A0A1D2NMF7-F1
#
_entry.id   AF-A0A1D2NMF7-F1
#
_cell.length_a   1.000
_cell.length_b   1.000
_cell.length_c   1.000
_cell.angle_alpha   90.00
_cell.angle_beta   90.00
_cell.angle_gamma   90.00
#
_symmetry.space_group_name_H-M   'P 1'
#
loop_
_entity.id
_entity.type
_entity.pdbx_description
1 polymer ?
#
loop_
_entity_poly.entity_id
_entity_poly.type
_entity_poly.pdbx_seq_one_letter_code
_entity_poly.pdbx_strand_id
1 'polypeptide(L)'
;MVEISSEHGIKSGSPIHVKVDSEAGEQYNLKLFKPDKSVLHPNVKVISIGTDRKTGYPTYDSWTPSKEELKAAQDVYVDADNLAAVRVNYEKGERSMIGVVNGRKFEAKDGKTKLYQSAPQNRSDYIDIGRKLTISEQRQTNPALAVDAIVELLVVCDKEFGDVFQHDRAKILEYFTVYFWDVNLRYKTLPSNNISFRVTGIVVISTPSGQPFIEEARAPDGKAEFGRILDRFSPWVYQQINSVPKFDMAVAITNTALEWGGGLAYMRAACSVDNNSQRHWGTLVFNDAGDWGSLTVGAHELAHTLGAPHDDDPNYPGGCTDRGYIMSGGNDDLRWFFSTCSDRTIGDFVGSNEGSCLRTIDESGSPPISPDFSSILAPSKEEQCKRRLNNPDAFIEEVDIPDCKIMKCWIPNEEGGWWIYSLAPVDNSPCGGENRCFRGRCRKPGSLIRNVGDGRCLRATDPFEFTAPIEPANCPQPGIPLDRFVISDEGIGKTLATPWGTRDATETGEKCIYTGNEEGGIMTTDRCNTENQWHGWDFIDVGNGEFLISHRVTSRCAKPEGSYIRTYVNCDRNDANMRWKLE
;
A
#
# COMPACT_ATOMS: atom_id res chain seq x y z
N MET A 1 -5.88 -54.27 -7.21
CA MET A 1 -4.55 -53.56 -7.22
C MET A 1 -4.10 -53.28 -8.66
N VAL A 2 -4.57 -52.14 -9.12
CA VAL A 2 -3.99 -51.20 -10.10
C VAL A 2 -4.67 -49.83 -9.92
N GLU A 3 -4.00 -48.99 -9.04
CA GLU A 3 -3.46 -47.64 -8.85
C GLU A 3 -3.73 -46.75 -10.06
N ILE A 4 -4.82 -45.97 -10.01
CA ILE A 4 -5.11 -44.75 -10.77
C ILE A 4 -4.44 -43.55 -10.09
N SER A 5 -3.16 -43.21 -10.50
CA SER A 5 -2.29 -42.03 -10.68
C SER A 5 -3.11 -40.75 -10.85
N SER A 6 -3.29 -39.83 -9.74
CA SER A 6 -3.64 -38.41 -9.62
C SER A 6 -2.45 -37.51 -9.99
N GLU A 7 -2.06 -37.42 -11.25
CA GLU A 7 -1.31 -36.34 -11.91
C GLU A 7 -2.27 -35.30 -12.48
N HIS A 8 -2.59 -34.19 -11.68
CA HIS A 8 -2.65 -32.88 -12.34
C HIS A 8 -2.02 -31.80 -11.45
N GLY A 9 -0.72 -31.66 -11.36
CA GLY A 9 0.31 -30.62 -11.27
C GLY A 9 0.21 -29.58 -12.37
N ILE A 10 -0.56 -28.50 -12.20
CA ILE A 10 -0.48 -27.26 -13.01
C ILE A 10 0.96 -26.74 -13.01
N LYS A 11 1.80 -26.82 -14.13
CA LYS A 11 3.02 -26.21 -14.67
C LYS A 11 3.15 -24.75 -14.23
N SER A 12 4.15 -24.32 -13.27
CA SER A 12 4.86 -23.10 -12.89
C SER A 12 5.06 -22.16 -14.09
N GLY A 13 4.01 -21.19 -14.25
CA GLY A 13 4.21 -20.09 -15.19
C GLY A 13 3.01 -19.89 -16.11
N SER A 14 1.87 -20.37 -15.75
CA SER A 14 0.70 -20.17 -16.61
C SER A 14 -0.43 -19.50 -15.81
N PRO A 15 -0.89 -18.30 -16.29
CA PRO A 15 -1.80 -17.36 -15.66
C PRO A 15 -3.20 -17.97 -15.41
N ILE A 16 -3.65 -17.74 -14.14
CA ILE A 16 -4.98 -18.23 -13.74
C ILE A 16 -6.04 -17.19 -14.13
N HIS A 17 -7.22 -17.44 -14.94
CA HIS A 17 -8.20 -16.52 -15.52
C HIS A 17 -9.54 -16.60 -14.77
N VAL A 18 -9.94 -15.40 -14.25
CA VAL A 18 -11.11 -15.48 -13.38
C VAL A 18 -11.98 -14.24 -13.60
N LYS A 19 -13.35 -14.24 -13.86
CA LYS A 19 -14.30 -13.19 -14.23
C LYS A 19 -15.12 -12.75 -13.02
N VAL A 20 -15.16 -11.23 -12.72
CA VAL A 20 -15.71 -10.78 -11.43
C VAL A 20 -16.71 -9.64 -11.70
N ASP A 21 -18.14 -9.59 -11.04
CA ASP A 21 -19.20 -8.60 -11.27
C ASP A 21 -19.57 -7.89 -9.97
N SER A 22 -19.42 -6.28 -9.71
CA SER A 22 -19.69 -5.50 -8.47
C SER A 22 -21.18 -5.15 -8.39
N GLU A 23 -21.80 -4.81 -7.24
CA GLU A 23 -23.17 -4.54 -6.87
C GLU A 23 -23.60 -3.12 -7.30
N ALA A 24 -22.62 -2.32 -7.79
CA ALA A 24 -22.83 -1.00 -8.39
C ALA A 24 -22.73 -1.09 -9.91
N GLY A 25 -22.73 -2.49 -10.46
CA GLY A 25 -22.88 -2.82 -11.88
C GLY A 25 -21.55 -2.79 -12.62
N GLU A 26 -20.25 -3.09 -11.97
CA GLU A 26 -18.92 -3.06 -12.61
C GLU A 26 -18.39 -4.48 -12.78
N GLN A 27 -17.84 -5.12 -14.13
CA GLN A 27 -17.31 -6.46 -14.48
C GLN A 27 -15.80 -6.41 -14.66
N TYR A 28 -14.89 -7.47 -13.88
CA TYR A 28 -13.43 -7.58 -13.95
C TYR A 28 -13.03 -8.95 -14.46
N ASN A 29 -12.31 -9.18 -15.86
CA ASN A 29 -11.66 -10.43 -16.32
C ASN A 29 -10.20 -10.51 -15.85
N LEU A 30 -9.98 -11.39 -14.67
CA LEU A 30 -8.68 -11.40 -13.96
C LEU A 30 -7.75 -12.42 -14.58
N LYS A 31 -6.46 -11.91 -15.13
CA LYS A 31 -5.33 -12.73 -15.54
C LYS A 31 -4.22 -12.68 -14.50
N LEU A 32 -4.04 -13.82 -13.53
CA LEU A 32 -3.31 -13.86 -12.25
C LEU A 32 -1.99 -14.60 -12.41
N PHE A 33 -0.71 -13.85 -12.03
CA PHE A 33 0.64 -14.42 -12.08
C PHE A 33 1.22 -14.55 -10.66
N LYS A 34 2.07 -15.51 -10.31
CA LYS A 34 2.79 -15.74 -9.05
C LYS A 34 4.03 -14.84 -8.97
N PRO A 35 4.21 -14.06 -7.71
CA PRO A 35 5.33 -13.11 -7.68
C PRO A 35 6.64 -13.76 -7.28
N ASP A 36 7.81 -13.25 -7.57
CA ASP A 36 9.15 -13.88 -7.58
C ASP A 36 10.00 -13.32 -6.44
N LYS A 37 9.44 -12.20 -5.09
CA LYS A 37 10.26 -12.13 -3.86
C LYS A 37 9.59 -11.24 -2.82
N SER A 38 9.80 -10.86 -1.06
CA SER A 38 9.05 -11.00 0.20
C SER A 38 9.16 -9.72 1.02
N VAL A 39 8.13 -8.81 1.76
CA VAL A 39 7.96 -7.72 2.72
C VAL A 39 8.48 -8.13 4.10
N LEU A 40 8.76 -9.30 4.25
CA LEU A 40 9.36 -9.84 5.48
C LEU A 40 10.88 -9.94 5.34
N HIS A 41 11.60 -9.17 6.37
CA HIS A 41 13.04 -9.44 6.36
C HIS A 41 13.33 -10.93 6.24
N PRO A 42 14.29 -11.28 5.26
CA PRO A 42 14.60 -12.70 5.00
C PRO A 42 14.97 -13.44 6.30
N ASN A 43 15.27 -12.57 7.31
CA ASN A 43 15.60 -13.22 8.58
C ASN A 43 14.66 -12.73 9.68
N VAL A 44 13.49 -12.41 9.24
CA VAL A 44 12.54 -11.89 10.23
C VAL A 44 12.43 -12.89 11.39
N LYS A 45 12.42 -12.19 12.64
CA LYS A 45 12.28 -13.06 13.84
C LYS A 45 10.88 -12.91 14.43
N VAL A 46 10.15 -14.09 14.51
CA VAL A 46 8.89 -14.07 15.27
C VAL A 46 9.13 -14.56 16.70
N ILE A 47 8.94 -13.57 17.64
CA ILE A 47 9.29 -13.88 19.04
C ILE A 47 8.01 -14.03 19.84
N SER A 48 7.82 -15.23 20.48
CA SER A 48 6.70 -15.42 21.42
C SER A 48 7.14 -15.19 22.87
N ILE A 49 6.39 -14.33 23.47
CA ILE A 49 6.69 -14.12 24.89
C ILE A 49 5.56 -14.73 25.73
N GLY A 50 5.91 -15.80 26.50
CA GLY A 50 4.99 -16.43 27.45
C GLY A 50 5.51 -16.40 28.88
N THR A 51 4.88 -17.19 29.64
CA THR A 51 5.33 -17.31 31.03
C THR A 51 5.47 -18.78 31.42
N ASP A 52 6.69 -19.11 31.91
CA ASP A 52 6.90 -20.47 32.44
C ASP A 52 5.95 -20.73 33.63
N ARG A 53 5.24 -21.84 33.48
CA ARG A 53 4.18 -22.16 34.45
C ARG A 53 4.77 -22.52 35.81
N LYS A 54 6.07 -22.84 35.91
CA LYS A 54 6.72 -23.26 37.17
C LYS A 54 7.45 -22.08 37.81
N THR A 55 8.00 -21.16 36.99
CA THR A 55 8.90 -20.15 37.56
C THR A 55 8.25 -18.77 37.49
N GLY A 56 7.15 -18.59 36.68
CA GLY A 56 6.48 -17.29 36.58
C GLY A 56 7.30 -16.25 35.84
N TYR A 57 8.59 -16.65 35.36
CA TYR A 57 9.46 -15.78 34.57
C TYR A 57 9.06 -15.83 33.09
N PRO A 58 9.27 -14.55 32.38
CA PRO A 58 8.94 -14.57 30.95
C PRO A 58 9.80 -15.56 30.16
N THR A 59 9.11 -16.38 29.30
CA THR A 59 9.86 -17.22 28.36
C THR A 59 9.84 -16.60 26.97
N TYR A 60 11.07 -16.69 26.33
CA TYR A 60 11.23 -16.13 24.98
C TYR A 60 11.48 -17.26 23.98
N ASP A 61 10.46 -17.44 23.16
CA ASP A 61 10.70 -18.42 22.07
C ASP A 61 10.74 -17.71 20.71
N SER A 62 11.90 -17.80 20.07
CA SER A 62 12.03 -17.10 18.78
C SER A 62 12.05 -18.11 17.64
N TRP A 63 11.26 -17.77 16.65
CA TRP A 63 11.10 -18.59 15.43
C TRP A 63 11.53 -17.79 14.20
N THR A 64 12.56 -18.26 13.53
CA THR A 64 12.91 -17.67 12.23
C THR A 64 12.29 -18.50 11.09
N PRO A 65 11.24 -17.89 10.38
CA PRO A 65 10.59 -18.66 9.31
C PRO A 65 11.57 -19.11 8.24
N SER A 66 11.46 -20.46 7.81
CA SER A 66 12.28 -20.98 6.70
C SER A 66 12.00 -20.22 5.41
N LYS A 67 12.87 -20.23 4.43
CA LYS A 67 12.67 -19.61 3.11
C LYS A 67 11.36 -20.09 2.47
N GLU A 68 10.96 -21.43 2.67
CA GLU A 68 9.72 -22.01 2.12
C GLU A 68 8.48 -21.44 2.83
N GLU A 69 8.62 -21.28 4.15
CA GLU A 69 7.54 -20.68 4.95
C GLU A 69 7.35 -19.21 4.61
N LEU A 70 8.51 -18.61 4.34
CA LEU A 70 8.48 -17.22 3.86
C LEU A 70 7.89 -17.13 2.44
N LYS A 71 8.22 -18.11 1.58
CA LYS A 71 7.70 -18.19 0.20
C LYS A 71 6.21 -18.53 0.21
N ALA A 72 5.74 -19.43 1.11
CA ALA A 72 4.32 -19.81 1.26
C ALA A 72 3.51 -18.63 1.79
N ALA A 73 4.07 -17.98 2.83
CA ALA A 73 3.44 -16.75 3.35
C ALA A 73 3.30 -15.69 2.26
N GLN A 74 4.05 -15.88 1.14
CA GLN A 74 4.17 -14.87 0.07
C GLN A 74 3.52 -15.35 -1.21
N ASP A 75 2.80 -16.75 -1.35
CA ASP A 75 2.12 -17.39 -2.48
C ASP A 75 0.79 -16.68 -2.76
N VAL A 76 0.85 -15.49 -3.26
CA VAL A 76 -0.21 -14.53 -3.57
C VAL A 76 -0.06 -14.08 -5.03
N TYR A 77 -1.02 -14.44 -6.03
CA TYR A 77 -1.08 -14.23 -7.48
C TYR A 77 -1.73 -12.89 -7.82
N VAL A 78 -1.11 -12.07 -8.64
CA VAL A 78 -1.38 -10.62 -8.77
C VAL A 78 -1.82 -10.32 -10.20
N ASP A 79 -2.80 -9.54 -10.43
CA ASP A 79 -3.23 -9.02 -11.73
C ASP A 79 -3.42 -7.50 -11.68
N ALA A 80 -2.25 -6.97 -11.97
CA ALA A 80 -1.88 -5.56 -11.85
C ALA A 80 -2.86 -4.67 -12.61
N ASP A 81 -3.77 -5.14 -13.76
CA ASP A 81 -4.74 -4.49 -14.64
C ASP A 81 -6.10 -4.37 -13.98
N ASN A 82 -6.14 -5.12 -12.61
CA ASN A 82 -7.43 -5.12 -11.92
C ASN A 82 -7.23 -4.86 -10.41
N LEU A 83 -5.71 -4.30 -10.16
CA LEU A 83 -5.39 -3.95 -8.78
C LEU A 83 -5.80 -5.06 -7.81
N ALA A 84 -5.41 -6.33 -8.15
CA ALA A 84 -5.85 -7.55 -7.50
C ALA A 84 -4.65 -8.39 -7.05
N ALA A 85 -4.42 -8.56 -5.83
CA ALA A 85 -3.51 -9.53 -5.17
C ALA A 85 -4.28 -10.64 -4.51
N VAL A 86 -4.13 -11.95 -5.00
CA VAL A 86 -5.02 -13.08 -4.73
C VAL A 86 -4.19 -14.30 -4.33
N ARG A 87 -4.39 -14.70 -3.22
CA ARG A 87 -3.79 -15.96 -2.77
C ARG A 87 -4.67 -17.14 -3.12
N VAL A 88 -3.94 -18.27 -3.72
CA VAL A 88 -4.64 -19.47 -4.20
C VAL A 88 -4.38 -20.63 -3.24
N ASN A 89 -5.43 -21.06 -2.60
CA ASN A 89 -5.35 -22.17 -1.64
C ASN A 89 -5.95 -23.45 -2.23
N TYR A 90 -5.15 -24.73 -1.98
CA TYR A 90 -5.72 -26.01 -2.44
C TYR A 90 -6.03 -26.90 -1.25
N GLU A 91 -7.36 -27.01 -0.95
CA GLU A 91 -7.75 -27.94 0.12
C GLU A 91 -8.66 -29.05 -0.43
N LYS A 92 -8.23 -30.33 -0.29
CA LYS A 92 -8.95 -31.55 -0.71
C LYS A 92 -9.32 -31.49 -2.19
N GLY A 93 -8.48 -30.89 -3.05
CA GLY A 93 -8.63 -30.95 -4.50
C GLY A 93 -9.52 -29.82 -5.05
N GLU A 94 -9.90 -28.84 -4.11
CA GLU A 94 -10.75 -27.72 -4.50
C GLU A 94 -10.06 -26.37 -4.27
N ARG A 95 -10.08 -25.62 -5.37
CA ARG A 95 -9.27 -24.39 -5.51
C ARG A 95 -10.05 -23.18 -5.01
N SER A 96 -9.39 -22.42 -3.85
CA SER A 96 -10.01 -21.19 -3.34
C SER A 96 -9.02 -20.02 -3.33
N MET A 97 -9.61 -18.74 -3.69
CA MET A 97 -8.73 -17.57 -3.89
C MET A 97 -9.26 -16.39 -3.09
N ILE A 98 -8.22 -15.76 -2.24
CA ILE A 98 -8.59 -14.64 -1.35
C ILE A 98 -7.60 -13.50 -1.54
N GLY A 99 -7.98 -12.23 -1.90
CA GLY A 99 -7.02 -11.20 -2.26
C GLY A 99 -7.67 -9.84 -2.48
N VAL A 100 -7.23 -8.91 -2.89
CA VAL A 100 -7.67 -7.53 -2.94
C VAL A 100 -7.66 -7.06 -4.41
N VAL A 101 -8.97 -6.53 -5.02
CA VAL A 101 -9.09 -6.00 -6.39
C VAL A 101 -9.72 -4.61 -6.32
N ASN A 102 -8.73 -3.42 -6.23
CA ASN A 102 -9.08 -1.98 -6.32
C ASN A 102 -9.49 -1.42 -4.96
N GLY A 103 -8.67 -2.07 -3.79
CA GLY A 103 -8.75 -1.39 -2.49
C GLY A 103 -9.96 -1.81 -1.68
N ARG A 104 -10.63 -3.01 -2.24
CA ARG A 104 -11.83 -3.63 -1.69
C ARG A 104 -11.68 -5.15 -1.65
N LYS A 105 -11.89 -5.56 -0.60
CA LYS A 105 -11.71 -7.00 -0.30
C LYS A 105 -12.38 -7.88 -1.35
N PHE A 106 -11.51 -8.99 -2.23
CA PHE A 106 -11.81 -9.94 -3.31
C PHE A 106 -11.66 -11.39 -2.84
N GLU A 107 -12.89 -12.24 -2.93
CA GLU A 107 -12.86 -13.68 -2.60
C GLU A 107 -13.46 -14.49 -3.73
N ALA A 108 -12.67 -15.86 -4.12
CA ALA A 108 -13.14 -16.80 -5.15
C ALA A 108 -13.08 -18.23 -4.59
N LYS A 109 -14.42 -18.72 -4.44
CA LYS A 109 -14.63 -20.10 -3.95
C LYS A 109 -15.74 -20.78 -4.74
N ASP A 110 -15.52 -21.84 -5.48
CA ASP A 110 -16.41 -22.71 -6.26
C ASP A 110 -16.92 -22.00 -7.52
N GLY A 111 -16.06 -20.91 -8.09
CA GLY A 111 -16.39 -20.38 -9.40
C GLY A 111 -17.22 -19.10 -9.33
N LYS A 112 -17.20 -18.69 -7.83
CA LYS A 112 -18.02 -17.49 -7.63
C LYS A 112 -17.22 -16.42 -6.88
N THR A 113 -17.29 -14.88 -7.43
CA THR A 113 -16.38 -13.84 -6.94
C THR A 113 -17.19 -12.69 -6.34
N LYS A 114 -16.55 -11.91 -4.85
CA LYS A 114 -17.29 -10.81 -4.21
C LYS A 114 -16.33 -9.71 -3.75
N LEU A 115 -16.78 -7.87 -3.76
CA LEU A 115 -15.95 -6.72 -3.42
C LEU A 115 -16.73 -5.77 -2.50
N TYR A 116 -16.13 -4.83 -0.93
CA TYR A 116 -16.83 -4.20 0.20
C TYR A 116 -16.41 -2.75 0.32
N GLN A 117 -17.52 -1.21 1.50
CA GLN A 117 -17.18 0.21 1.66
C GLN A 117 -16.97 0.58 3.12
N SER A 118 -16.28 2.37 3.70
CA SER A 118 -15.82 2.72 5.04
C SER A 118 -16.41 4.06 5.46
N ALA A 119 -16.36 4.63 7.37
CA ALA A 119 -16.84 5.85 8.04
C ALA A 119 -15.68 6.59 8.71
N PRO A 120 -15.80 8.19 9.25
CA PRO A 120 -14.74 9.05 9.81
C PRO A 120 -14.98 9.36 11.29
N GLN A 121 -13.61 10.04 12.35
CA GLN A 121 -13.55 10.51 13.74
C GLN A 121 -12.52 11.62 13.88
N ASN A 122 -12.72 12.92 14.96
CA ASN A 122 -12.15 14.17 15.47
C ASN A 122 -11.77 14.04 16.94
N ARG A 123 -10.46 13.71 17.60
CA ARG A 123 -9.61 13.94 18.77
C ARG A 123 -8.14 13.98 18.34
N SER A 124 -7.17 15.02 19.23
CA SER A 124 -5.77 15.04 18.78
C SER A 124 -5.06 13.72 19.09
N ASP A 125 -4.69 13.00 18.26
CA ASP A 125 -4.23 11.60 18.30
C ASP A 125 -2.71 11.52 18.23
N TYR A 126 -1.96 12.71 18.81
CA TYR A 126 -0.51 12.60 19.00
C TYR A 126 -0.08 13.45 20.20
N ILE A 127 1.25 13.05 20.86
CA ILE A 127 1.88 13.79 21.96
C ILE A 127 3.20 14.39 21.50
N ASP A 128 3.32 15.73 21.63
CA ASP A 128 4.57 16.42 21.28
C ASP A 128 5.59 16.29 22.41
N ILE A 129 6.77 15.85 22.10
CA ILE A 129 7.76 15.61 23.18
C ILE A 129 8.74 16.78 23.23
N GLY A 130 8.34 17.96 22.51
CA GLY A 130 9.07 19.23 22.70
C GLY A 130 10.38 19.28 21.92
N ARG A 131 10.51 18.43 20.80
CA ARG A 131 11.67 18.55 19.90
C ARG A 131 11.49 19.76 18.96
N LYS A 132 12.58 20.74 18.99
CA LYS A 132 12.51 21.99 18.23
C LYS A 132 12.11 21.74 16.77
N LEU A 133 10.98 22.39 16.33
CA LEU A 133 10.47 22.38 14.95
C LEU A 133 11.38 23.17 14.03
N THR A 134 12.69 22.81 13.96
CA THR A 134 13.50 23.71 13.12
C THR A 134 13.55 23.19 11.69
N ILE A 135 13.11 23.96 10.73
CA ILE A 135 13.23 23.66 9.30
C ILE A 135 14.70 23.44 8.93
N SER A 136 15.06 22.18 8.53
CA SER A 136 16.44 21.88 8.14
C SER A 136 17.01 22.97 7.22
N GLU A 137 18.15 23.71 7.56
CA GLU A 137 18.92 24.70 6.78
C GLU A 137 19.24 24.19 5.39
N GLN A 138 19.27 22.83 5.15
CA GLN A 138 19.58 22.15 3.88
C GLN A 138 18.38 22.17 2.92
N ARG A 139 17.15 22.23 3.37
CA ARG A 139 15.96 22.35 2.52
C ARG A 139 15.65 23.81 2.20
N GLN A 140 16.13 24.72 3.12
CA GLN A 140 15.98 26.16 2.82
C GLN A 140 16.81 26.56 1.60
N THR A 141 17.87 25.80 1.31
CA THR A 141 18.82 26.17 0.25
C THR A 141 18.57 25.33 -1.00
N ASN A 142 17.69 24.13 -0.88
CA ASN A 142 17.34 23.31 -2.05
C ASN A 142 16.01 22.60 -1.83
N PRO A 143 14.89 23.18 -1.94
CA PRO A 143 13.53 22.68 -1.72
C PRO A 143 13.23 21.43 -2.57
N ALA A 144 14.16 20.98 -3.51
CA ALA A 144 13.97 19.82 -4.41
C ALA A 144 14.74 18.61 -3.90
N LEU A 145 15.36 18.64 -2.64
CA LEU A 145 16.21 17.48 -2.28
C LEU A 145 15.34 16.33 -1.80
N ALA A 146 14.94 15.41 -2.62
CA ALA A 146 14.28 14.14 -2.31
C ALA A 146 15.03 13.37 -1.22
N VAL A 147 14.27 13.09 -0.02
CA VAL A 147 14.94 12.30 1.03
C VAL A 147 14.45 10.85 0.97
N ASP A 148 15.45 9.93 0.84
CA ASP A 148 15.14 8.49 0.81
C ASP A 148 15.31 7.87 2.21
N ALA A 149 14.17 7.31 2.73
CA ALA A 149 14.31 6.67 4.04
C ALA A 149 13.63 5.30 4.05
N ILE A 150 14.39 4.31 4.64
CA ILE A 150 13.78 3.01 4.96
C ILE A 150 13.64 2.89 6.47
N VAL A 151 12.35 2.85 6.88
CA VAL A 151 12.09 2.82 8.32
C VAL A 151 12.03 1.38 8.81
N GLU A 152 12.97 0.91 9.76
CA GLU A 152 12.95 -0.45 10.36
C GLU A 152 11.98 -0.49 11.55
N LEU A 153 10.98 -1.41 11.41
CA LEU A 153 9.85 -1.38 12.34
C LEU A 153 9.85 -2.64 13.20
N LEU A 154 9.72 -2.47 14.53
CA LEU A 154 9.39 -3.57 15.44
C LEU A 154 7.89 -3.58 15.73
N VAL A 155 7.23 -4.73 15.35
CA VAL A 155 5.79 -4.86 15.61
C VAL A 155 5.56 -5.71 16.86
N VAL A 156 4.81 -5.09 17.84
CA VAL A 156 4.52 -5.81 19.08
C VAL A 156 3.01 -6.08 19.16
N CYS A 157 2.67 -7.47 19.07
CA CYS A 157 1.27 -7.89 19.20
C CYS A 157 0.94 -8.26 20.64
N ASP A 158 -0.04 -7.42 21.19
CA ASP A 158 -0.41 -7.80 22.57
C ASP A 158 -1.21 -9.10 22.60
N LYS A 159 -1.43 -9.62 23.79
CA LYS A 159 -2.07 -10.95 23.95
C LYS A 159 -3.42 -11.01 23.24
N GLU A 160 -4.29 -9.97 23.39
CA GLU A 160 -5.64 -9.97 22.81
C GLU A 160 -5.57 -10.01 21.27
N PHE A 161 -4.59 -9.26 20.74
CA PHE A 161 -4.42 -9.40 19.28
C PHE A 161 -3.99 -10.82 18.93
N GLY A 162 -2.96 -11.31 19.65
CA GLY A 162 -2.51 -12.69 19.44
C GLY A 162 -3.64 -13.71 19.53
N ASP A 163 -4.64 -13.51 20.37
CA ASP A 163 -5.79 -14.42 20.54
C ASP A 163 -6.61 -14.52 19.26
N VAL A 164 -6.59 -13.38 18.62
CA VAL A 164 -7.35 -13.37 17.36
C VAL A 164 -6.82 -14.45 16.42
N PHE A 165 -5.58 -14.72 16.52
CA PHE A 165 -4.95 -15.68 15.60
C PHE A 165 -4.51 -16.93 16.35
N GLN A 166 -5.04 -17.05 17.56
CA GLN A 166 -4.66 -18.19 18.41
C GLN A 166 -3.15 -18.28 18.58
N HIS A 167 -2.59 -17.16 18.39
CA HIS A 167 -1.14 -17.01 18.59
C HIS A 167 -0.34 -17.82 17.58
N ASP A 168 -1.05 -18.04 16.52
CA ASP A 168 -0.37 -18.72 15.41
C ASP A 168 0.57 -17.77 14.68
N ARG A 169 1.79 -17.98 14.77
CA ARG A 169 2.84 -17.05 14.31
C ARG A 169 2.85 -16.94 12.79
N ALA A 170 2.55 -17.96 12.11
CA ALA A 170 2.48 -17.92 10.63
C ALA A 170 1.32 -17.06 10.15
N LYS A 171 0.22 -17.18 10.83
CA LYS A 171 -0.96 -16.39 10.44
C LYS A 171 -0.77 -14.91 10.74
N ILE A 172 -0.11 -14.64 11.79
CA ILE A 172 0.19 -13.26 12.16
C ILE A 172 1.19 -12.64 11.18
N LEU A 173 2.19 -13.41 10.90
CA LEU A 173 3.16 -12.96 9.89
C LEU A 173 2.48 -12.69 8.55
N GLU A 174 1.64 -13.46 8.22
CA GLU A 174 0.90 -13.26 6.96
C GLU A 174 0.05 -11.99 7.04
N TYR A 175 -0.59 -11.84 8.10
CA TYR A 175 -1.43 -10.66 8.29
C TYR A 175 -0.64 -9.36 8.14
N PHE A 176 0.55 -9.33 8.72
CA PHE A 176 1.33 -8.08 8.73
C PHE A 176 2.05 -7.88 7.40
N THR A 177 2.24 -8.91 6.71
CA THR A 177 2.77 -8.74 5.34
C THR A 177 1.82 -7.89 4.50
N VAL A 178 0.59 -8.12 4.66
CA VAL A 178 -0.40 -7.36 3.90
C VAL A 178 -0.55 -5.95 4.49
N TYR A 179 -0.59 -5.94 5.64
CA TYR A 179 -0.78 -4.67 6.33
C TYR A 179 0.29 -3.66 5.96
N PHE A 180 1.53 -4.05 6.03
CA PHE A 180 2.61 -3.06 5.87
C PHE A 180 2.97 -2.89 4.39
N TRP A 181 2.50 -3.78 3.67
CA TRP A 181 2.51 -3.52 2.22
C TRP A 181 1.62 -2.32 1.88
N ASP A 182 0.45 -2.36 2.29
CA ASP A 182 -0.47 -1.24 2.06
C ASP A 182 0.06 0.06 2.66
N VAL A 183 0.59 -0.08 3.77
CA VAL A 183 1.16 1.11 4.40
C VAL A 183 2.23 1.72 3.49
N ASN A 184 3.10 0.94 2.94
CA ASN A 184 4.17 1.44 2.06
C ASN A 184 3.59 2.05 0.78
N LEU A 185 2.47 1.55 0.36
CA LEU A 185 1.82 2.17 -0.80
C LEU A 185 1.33 3.59 -0.47
N ARG A 186 0.80 3.72 0.57
CA ARG A 186 0.29 5.03 0.96
C ARG A 186 1.42 6.05 1.11
N TYR A 187 2.56 5.60 1.62
CA TYR A 187 3.68 6.52 1.83
C TYR A 187 4.36 6.88 0.51
N LYS A 188 4.02 6.13 -0.45
CA LYS A 188 4.57 6.45 -1.77
C LYS A 188 3.85 7.65 -2.40
N THR A 189 2.74 8.03 -1.77
CA THR A 189 2.02 9.20 -2.33
C THR A 189 2.72 10.50 -1.93
N LEU A 190 3.77 10.46 -1.19
CA LEU A 190 4.55 11.66 -0.91
C LEU A 190 5.37 12.09 -2.14
N PRO A 191 5.13 13.24 -2.63
CA PRO A 191 5.70 13.66 -3.93
C PRO A 191 7.20 13.92 -3.87
N SER A 192 7.63 14.35 -2.70
CA SER A 192 9.03 14.81 -2.65
C SER A 192 9.89 13.88 -1.80
N ASN A 193 9.19 12.88 -1.14
CA ASN A 193 9.93 12.00 -0.22
C ASN A 193 9.75 10.54 -0.62
N ASN A 194 10.85 9.74 -0.56
CA ASN A 194 10.79 8.28 -0.78
C ASN A 194 10.95 7.54 0.56
N ILE A 195 9.75 7.23 1.13
CA ILE A 195 9.76 6.60 2.46
C ILE A 195 9.17 5.20 2.35
N SER A 196 9.84 4.20 3.03
CA SER A 196 9.29 2.84 3.07
C SER A 196 9.55 2.22 4.45
N PHE A 197 8.61 1.31 4.79
CA PHE A 197 8.74 0.61 6.07
C PHE A 197 9.18 -0.82 5.86
N ARG A 198 10.01 -1.20 6.78
CA ARG A 198 10.50 -2.58 6.79
C ARG A 198 10.34 -3.16 8.20
N VAL A 199 9.60 -4.36 8.21
CA VAL A 199 9.41 -4.97 9.53
C VAL A 199 10.60 -5.85 9.88
N THR A 200 11.31 -5.50 10.90
CA THR A 200 12.55 -6.22 11.27
C THR A 200 12.28 -7.24 12.37
N GLY A 201 11.15 -7.05 13.12
CA GLY A 201 10.78 -7.99 14.17
C GLY A 201 9.29 -7.93 14.49
N ILE A 202 8.69 -9.21 14.81
CA ILE A 202 7.31 -9.30 15.32
C ILE A 202 7.32 -10.00 16.68
N VAL A 203 6.83 -9.21 17.64
CA VAL A 203 6.71 -9.78 18.99
C VAL A 203 5.24 -10.14 19.25
N VAL A 204 5.01 -11.54 19.55
CA VAL A 204 3.65 -11.98 19.87
C VAL A 204 3.58 -12.37 21.35
N ILE A 205 2.77 -11.57 22.10
CA ILE A 205 2.65 -11.80 23.55
C ILE A 205 1.46 -12.71 23.81
N SER A 206 1.64 -13.80 24.68
CA SER A 206 0.56 -14.80 24.77
C SER A 206 -0.01 -14.84 26.18
N THR A 207 0.65 -13.94 27.13
CA THR A 207 0.13 -13.94 28.50
C THR A 207 -0.04 -12.51 28.99
N PRO A 208 -0.90 -12.34 29.97
CA PRO A 208 -1.08 -11.01 30.55
C PRO A 208 0.20 -10.48 31.20
N SER A 209 0.92 -11.31 31.83
CA SER A 209 2.16 -10.83 32.49
C SER A 209 3.19 -10.36 31.48
N GLY A 210 3.07 -10.80 30.25
CA GLY A 210 4.02 -10.42 29.18
C GLY A 210 3.67 -9.08 28.54
N GLN A 211 2.58 -8.46 28.95
CA GLN A 211 2.19 -7.15 28.42
C GLN A 211 1.78 -6.21 29.55
N PRO A 212 2.64 -5.95 30.44
CA PRO A 212 2.30 -5.08 31.57
C PRO A 212 1.84 -3.69 31.12
N PHE A 213 2.33 -3.29 29.90
CA PHE A 213 1.95 -1.97 29.40
C PHE A 213 0.46 -1.93 29.03
N ILE A 214 -0.19 -3.08 28.80
CA ILE A 214 -1.64 -3.14 28.56
C ILE A 214 -2.38 -3.30 29.90
N GLU A 215 -1.78 -4.19 30.79
CA GLU A 215 -2.51 -4.53 32.03
C GLU A 215 -2.54 -3.36 33.00
N GLU A 216 -1.61 -2.59 32.94
CA GLU A 216 -1.54 -1.47 33.88
C GLU A 216 -2.32 -0.27 33.34
N ALA A 217 -2.61 -0.33 32.09
CA ALA A 217 -3.34 0.78 31.46
C ALA A 217 -4.85 0.56 31.53
N ARG A 218 -5.26 -0.57 32.12
CA ARG A 218 -6.70 -0.88 32.17
C ARG A 218 -7.36 -0.15 33.33
N ALA A 219 -8.53 0.37 33.01
CA ALA A 219 -9.35 0.97 34.06
C ALA A 219 -10.25 -0.10 34.69
N PRO A 220 -10.92 0.23 35.82
CA PRO A 220 -11.76 -0.75 36.53
C PRO A 220 -12.84 -1.35 35.61
N ASP A 221 -13.22 -0.57 34.57
CA ASP A 221 -14.26 -1.09 33.67
C ASP A 221 -13.68 -2.04 32.62
N GLY A 222 -12.34 -2.28 32.75
CA GLY A 222 -11.72 -3.30 31.89
C GLY A 222 -11.18 -2.73 30.59
N LYS A 223 -11.48 -1.43 30.23
CA LYS A 223 -10.96 -0.79 29.02
C LYS A 223 -9.62 -0.09 29.29
N ALA A 224 -8.72 -0.15 28.24
CA ALA A 224 -7.41 0.49 28.40
C ALA A 224 -7.38 1.84 27.68
N GLU A 225 -6.58 2.78 28.24
CA GLU A 225 -6.46 4.12 27.67
C GLU A 225 -5.17 4.26 26.86
N PHE A 226 -5.24 4.81 25.60
CA PHE A 226 -4.08 4.89 24.69
C PHE A 226 -2.93 5.63 25.35
N GLY A 227 -3.23 6.80 25.99
CA GLY A 227 -2.15 7.57 26.64
C GLY A 227 -1.38 6.76 27.67
N ARG A 228 -2.09 6.02 28.46
CA ARG A 228 -1.42 5.22 29.49
C ARG A 228 -0.65 4.06 28.86
N ILE A 229 -1.27 3.46 27.79
CA ILE A 229 -0.54 2.38 27.09
C ILE A 229 0.77 2.90 26.54
N LEU A 230 0.62 4.01 25.80
CA LEU A 230 1.81 4.55 25.14
C LEU A 230 2.86 4.95 26.18
N ASP A 231 2.50 5.56 27.29
CA ASP A 231 3.42 5.98 28.36
C ASP A 231 4.15 4.78 28.97
N ARG A 232 3.48 3.63 29.04
CA ARG A 232 4.10 2.43 29.64
C ARG A 232 4.85 1.62 28.59
N PHE A 233 4.39 1.70 27.42
CA PHE A 233 5.00 0.93 26.31
C PHE A 233 6.40 1.43 26.01
N SER A 234 6.64 2.71 26.07
CA SER A 234 7.95 3.28 25.70
C SER A 234 9.07 2.77 26.58
N PRO A 235 8.93 2.76 27.90
CA PRO A 235 9.99 2.16 28.73
C PRO A 235 10.10 0.65 28.54
N TRP A 236 8.95 -0.03 28.34
CA TRP A 236 9.01 -1.47 28.07
C TRP A 236 9.87 -1.76 26.83
N VAL A 237 9.69 -1.04 25.71
CA VAL A 237 10.48 -1.24 24.47
C VAL A 237 11.96 -0.98 24.76
N TYR A 238 12.24 0.09 25.56
CA TYR A 238 13.64 0.38 25.92
C TYR A 238 14.31 -0.82 26.56
N GLN A 239 13.54 -1.54 27.35
CA GLN A 239 14.13 -2.70 28.06
C GLN A 239 14.37 -3.86 27.11
N GLN A 240 13.66 -3.82 25.96
CA GLN A 240 13.75 -4.98 25.05
C GLN A 240 14.79 -4.76 23.95
N ILE A 241 15.39 -3.58 23.88
CA ILE A 241 16.15 -3.11 22.71
C ILE A 241 17.32 -4.07 22.44
N ASN A 242 17.74 -4.82 23.56
CA ASN A 242 18.89 -5.73 23.33
C ASN A 242 18.41 -7.15 23.05
N SER A 243 17.15 -7.32 23.16
CA SER A 243 16.62 -8.69 23.00
C SER A 243 15.87 -8.86 21.69
N VAL A 244 15.67 -7.71 20.99
CA VAL A 244 14.94 -7.79 19.71
C VAL A 244 15.80 -7.23 18.59
N PRO A 245 15.41 -7.51 17.33
CA PRO A 245 16.20 -6.95 16.22
C PRO A 245 16.24 -5.42 16.26
N LYS A 246 17.31 -4.94 15.67
CA LYS A 246 17.43 -3.47 15.60
C LYS A 246 16.24 -2.85 14.87
N PHE A 247 15.83 -1.71 15.40
CA PHE A 247 14.67 -1.05 14.80
C PHE A 247 14.75 0.45 15.01
N ASP A 248 13.97 1.23 14.15
CA ASP A 248 13.91 2.69 14.26
C ASP A 248 12.69 3.10 15.09
N MET A 249 11.62 2.38 14.89
CA MET A 249 10.36 2.62 15.59
C MET A 249 9.74 1.29 16.05
N ALA A 250 8.96 1.42 17.17
CA ALA A 250 8.21 0.25 17.64
C ALA A 250 6.72 0.59 17.76
N VAL A 251 5.98 -0.42 17.31
CA VAL A 251 4.54 -0.16 17.32
C VAL A 251 3.83 -1.29 18.08
N ALA A 252 2.92 -0.77 19.05
CA ALA A 252 2.01 -1.74 19.66
C ALA A 252 0.67 -1.78 18.90
N ILE A 253 0.34 -3.00 18.38
CA ILE A 253 -0.94 -3.21 17.72
C ILE A 253 -1.83 -4.09 18.61
N THR A 254 -3.04 -3.44 18.98
CA THR A 254 -3.74 -4.09 20.08
C THR A 254 -5.20 -4.35 19.69
N ASN A 255 -5.76 -5.55 20.12
CA ASN A 255 -7.21 -5.81 20.03
C ASN A 255 -7.86 -5.71 21.41
N THR A 256 -7.16 -5.04 22.37
CA THR A 256 -7.65 -4.81 23.73
C THR A 256 -8.83 -3.83 23.70
N ALA A 257 -9.82 -4.11 24.53
CA ALA A 257 -10.92 -3.15 24.67
C ALA A 257 -10.41 -1.77 25.13
N LEU A 258 -10.73 -0.75 24.19
CA LEU A 258 -10.15 0.59 24.45
C LEU A 258 -11.26 1.59 24.72
N GLU A 259 -10.97 2.71 25.41
CA GLU A 259 -11.93 3.77 25.71
C GLU A 259 -12.45 4.44 24.44
N TRP A 260 -11.61 4.34 23.43
CA TRP A 260 -12.04 4.83 22.12
C TRP A 260 -11.20 4.18 21.02
N GLY A 261 -11.77 4.19 19.73
CA GLY A 261 -11.08 3.62 18.57
C GLY A 261 -10.10 4.58 17.92
N GLY A 262 -8.92 4.14 17.46
CA GLY A 262 -7.88 4.96 16.82
C GLY A 262 -6.47 4.58 17.26
N GLY A 263 -5.65 5.66 17.35
CA GLY A 263 -4.25 5.44 17.75
C GLY A 263 -3.62 6.69 18.33
N LEU A 264 -2.52 6.41 18.96
CA LEU A 264 -1.74 7.52 19.54
C LEU A 264 -0.25 7.34 19.29
N ALA A 265 0.35 8.47 18.99
CA ALA A 265 1.80 8.38 18.70
C ALA A 265 2.52 9.60 19.29
N TYR A 266 3.84 9.31 19.60
CA TYR A 266 4.69 10.47 19.87
C TYR A 266 5.10 11.17 18.57
N MET A 267 4.98 12.46 18.57
CA MET A 267 5.25 13.25 17.36
C MET A 267 6.75 13.46 17.16
N ARG A 268 7.21 13.18 15.90
CA ARG A 268 8.63 13.42 15.56
C ARG A 268 9.56 12.65 16.48
N ALA A 269 9.22 11.40 16.63
CA ALA A 269 9.96 10.74 17.72
C ALA A 269 10.80 9.59 17.18
N ALA A 270 10.63 9.40 15.88
CA ALA A 270 11.50 8.32 15.37
C ALA A 270 12.96 8.55 15.75
N CYS A 271 13.70 7.44 16.17
CA CYS A 271 15.16 7.48 16.42
C CYS A 271 15.45 8.04 17.81
N SER A 272 14.39 8.30 18.62
CA SER A 272 14.65 9.00 19.88
C SER A 272 14.68 8.01 21.04
N VAL A 273 15.93 7.90 21.53
CA VAL A 273 16.12 7.05 22.72
C VAL A 273 16.64 7.92 23.86
N ASP A 274 15.91 7.88 24.93
CA ASP A 274 16.33 8.64 26.12
C ASP A 274 16.83 7.71 27.22
N ASN A 275 18.13 7.72 27.50
CA ASN A 275 18.73 6.79 28.47
C ASN A 275 18.48 7.25 29.90
N ASN A 276 18.27 8.55 30.04
CA ASN A 276 18.01 9.04 31.39
C ASN A 276 16.64 8.60 31.90
N SER A 277 15.71 8.69 31.04
CA SER A 277 14.34 8.30 31.45
C SER A 277 14.04 6.87 31.04
N GLN A 278 15.11 6.21 30.43
CA GLN A 278 14.99 4.82 30.00
C GLN A 278 13.74 4.62 29.14
N ARG A 279 13.67 5.48 28.14
CA ARG A 279 12.51 5.41 27.24
C ARG A 279 12.97 5.41 25.79
N HIS A 280 12.18 4.63 25.07
CA HIS A 280 12.26 4.75 23.61
C HIS A 280 11.06 5.54 23.09
N TRP A 281 11.23 6.79 22.64
CA TRP A 281 10.12 7.69 22.30
C TRP A 281 9.57 7.38 20.91
N GLY A 282 10.38 6.64 20.07
CA GLY A 282 9.88 6.22 18.76
C GLY A 282 8.84 5.13 18.83
N THR A 283 7.86 5.33 19.72
CA THR A 283 6.84 4.30 19.93
C THR A 283 5.46 4.86 19.58
N LEU A 284 4.64 3.99 19.17
CA LEU A 284 3.23 4.32 18.87
C LEU A 284 2.34 3.11 19.14
N VAL A 285 0.91 3.49 19.19
CA VAL A 285 -0.04 2.41 19.46
C VAL A 285 -1.33 2.68 18.69
N PHE A 286 -1.93 1.61 18.11
CA PHE A 286 -3.27 1.76 17.53
C PHE A 286 -4.03 0.45 17.61
N ASN A 287 -5.36 0.61 17.60
CA ASN A 287 -6.20 -0.58 17.72
C ASN A 287 -6.39 -1.27 16.36
N ASP A 288 -6.35 -2.65 16.46
CA ASP A 288 -6.60 -3.48 15.27
C ASP A 288 -7.25 -4.81 15.69
N ALA A 289 -8.23 -5.06 14.97
CA ALA A 289 -9.01 -6.26 15.34
C ALA A 289 -8.57 -7.47 14.52
N GLY A 290 -7.38 -7.37 13.86
CA GLY A 290 -6.91 -8.47 12.99
C GLY A 290 -7.70 -8.60 11.71
N ASP A 291 -8.18 -7.32 11.31
CA ASP A 291 -9.07 -7.38 10.14
C ASP A 291 -8.72 -6.29 9.13
N TRP A 292 -7.53 -5.58 9.34
CA TRP A 292 -6.95 -4.59 8.41
C TRP A 292 -7.77 -3.30 8.42
N GLY A 293 -8.71 -3.16 9.28
CA GLY A 293 -9.55 -1.95 9.35
C GLY A 293 -8.80 -0.74 9.85
N SER A 294 -7.58 -1.00 10.23
CA SER A 294 -6.86 0.13 10.87
C SER A 294 -5.76 0.65 9.95
N LEU A 295 -5.80 0.40 8.65
CA LEU A 295 -4.70 0.74 7.73
C LEU A 295 -4.48 2.25 7.68
N THR A 296 -5.65 2.96 7.57
CA THR A 296 -5.49 4.41 7.52
C THR A 296 -5.01 4.95 8.87
N VAL A 297 -5.55 4.36 9.91
CA VAL A 297 -5.12 4.78 11.25
C VAL A 297 -3.63 4.48 11.46
N GLY A 298 -3.28 3.26 11.11
CA GLY A 298 -1.86 2.88 11.23
C GLY A 298 -0.93 3.79 10.47
N ALA A 299 -1.29 4.05 9.16
CA ALA A 299 -0.46 4.97 8.36
C ALA A 299 -0.39 6.36 9.00
N HIS A 300 -1.55 6.72 9.54
CA HIS A 300 -1.69 8.03 10.20
C HIS A 300 -0.78 8.12 11.41
N GLU A 301 -0.74 7.08 12.18
CA GLU A 301 0.05 7.18 13.41
C GLU A 301 1.55 7.05 13.12
N LEU A 302 1.87 6.23 12.12
CA LEU A 302 3.28 6.16 11.71
C LEU A 302 3.78 7.52 11.23
N ALA A 303 2.91 8.25 10.57
CA ALA A 303 3.29 9.56 10.02
C ALA A 303 3.52 10.57 11.13
N HIS A 304 2.66 10.47 12.20
CA HIS A 304 2.95 11.38 13.32
C HIS A 304 4.37 11.19 13.84
N THR A 305 4.74 9.91 13.99
CA THR A 305 6.07 9.64 14.54
C THR A 305 7.16 10.14 13.60
N LEU A 306 6.81 10.23 12.28
CA LEU A 306 7.78 10.74 11.29
C LEU A 306 7.67 12.26 11.16
N GLY A 307 6.72 12.90 11.88
CA GLY A 307 6.79 14.36 11.97
C GLY A 307 5.59 15.05 11.34
N ALA A 308 4.59 14.27 10.94
CA ALA A 308 3.46 14.90 10.25
C ALA A 308 2.39 15.32 11.27
N PRO A 309 2.00 16.60 11.28
CA PRO A 309 0.82 17.03 12.04
C PRO A 309 -0.48 16.71 11.31
N HIS A 310 -1.53 17.01 12.07
CA HIS A 310 -2.78 16.88 11.32
C HIS A 310 -2.83 17.88 10.16
N ASP A 311 -3.55 17.49 9.03
CA ASP A 311 -3.60 18.34 7.84
C ASP A 311 -4.50 19.56 8.07
N ASP A 312 -5.26 19.56 9.13
CA ASP A 312 -6.18 20.69 9.36
C ASP A 312 -5.76 21.50 10.59
N ASP A 313 -4.39 21.48 10.80
CA ASP A 313 -3.87 22.25 11.94
C ASP A 313 -3.24 23.56 11.47
N PRO A 314 -4.03 24.63 11.54
CA PRO A 314 -3.50 25.90 11.02
C PRO A 314 -2.42 26.49 11.93
N ASN A 315 -2.34 25.97 13.12
CA ASN A 315 -1.40 26.54 14.09
C ASN A 315 -0.02 25.87 14.01
N TYR A 316 0.07 24.78 13.21
CA TYR A 316 1.40 24.17 13.02
C TYR A 316 2.29 25.04 12.14
N PRO A 317 3.55 25.25 12.54
CA PRO A 317 4.41 26.11 11.73
C PRO A 317 4.32 25.79 10.24
N GLY A 318 4.05 26.93 9.48
CA GLY A 318 3.88 26.71 8.04
C GLY A 318 2.43 26.40 7.66
N GLY A 319 1.52 26.34 8.60
CA GLY A 319 0.07 26.19 8.45
C GLY A 319 -0.34 25.00 7.60
N CYS A 320 -1.24 24.09 8.16
CA CYS A 320 -1.84 22.99 7.40
C CYS A 320 -3.36 23.20 7.30
N THR A 321 -3.80 23.20 6.04
CA THR A 321 -5.24 23.51 5.94
C THR A 321 -5.94 22.46 5.08
N ASP A 322 -5.16 21.41 4.62
CA ASP A 322 -5.78 20.40 3.75
C ASP A 322 -6.69 19.47 4.55
N ARG A 323 -7.75 18.94 3.85
CA ARG A 323 -8.67 17.99 4.52
C ARG A 323 -8.89 16.77 3.64
N GLY A 324 -9.28 15.67 4.38
CA GLY A 324 -9.69 14.51 3.59
C GLY A 324 -8.54 13.54 3.31
N TYR A 325 -7.21 13.97 3.66
CA TYR A 325 -6.00 13.14 3.47
C TYR A 325 -5.74 12.28 4.70
N ILE A 326 -4.79 11.45 4.68
CA ILE A 326 -4.49 10.48 5.73
C ILE A 326 -4.36 11.17 7.09
N MET A 327 -3.84 12.48 7.10
CA MET A 327 -3.56 13.12 8.39
C MET A 327 -4.75 13.98 8.82
N SER A 328 -5.91 13.91 8.17
CA SER A 328 -7.09 14.67 8.60
C SER A 328 -8.33 13.77 8.60
N GLY A 329 -8.07 12.39 8.90
CA GLY A 329 -9.20 11.48 9.10
C GLY A 329 -9.66 10.81 7.82
N GLY A 330 -9.06 11.31 6.65
CA GLY A 330 -9.30 10.63 5.37
C GLY A 330 -10.77 10.68 4.97
N ASN A 331 -11.09 11.03 3.78
CA ASN A 331 -12.42 10.80 3.20
C ASN A 331 -12.36 9.83 2.02
N ASP A 332 -13.43 9.58 1.38
CA ASP A 332 -13.51 8.49 0.37
C ASP A 332 -12.63 8.79 -0.84
N ASP A 333 -12.10 10.00 -0.81
CA ASP A 333 -11.35 10.35 -2.02
C ASP A 333 -9.85 10.46 -1.73
N LEU A 334 -9.65 10.82 -0.45
CA LEU A 334 -8.24 11.24 -0.27
C LEU A 334 -7.58 10.40 0.81
N ARG A 335 -8.25 9.43 1.35
CA ARG A 335 -7.76 8.69 2.53
C ARG A 335 -6.55 7.83 2.18
N TRP A 336 -5.98 7.90 0.97
CA TRP A 336 -4.81 7.13 0.51
C TRP A 336 -3.62 8.05 0.29
N PHE A 337 -3.95 9.34 0.39
CA PHE A 337 -2.89 10.29 -0.01
C PHE A 337 -2.50 11.15 1.18
N PHE A 338 -1.19 11.38 1.07
CA PHE A 338 -0.70 12.41 2.01
C PHE A 338 -0.79 13.79 1.37
N SER A 339 -1.02 14.80 2.19
CA SER A 339 -1.11 16.18 1.70
C SER A 339 0.28 16.78 1.48
N THR A 340 0.29 17.88 0.88
CA THR A 340 1.56 18.62 0.70
C THR A 340 2.16 19.00 2.05
N CYS A 341 1.24 19.29 2.99
CA CYS A 341 1.75 19.60 4.34
C CYS A 341 2.48 18.41 4.94
N SER A 342 1.90 17.21 4.81
CA SER A 342 2.57 16.00 5.30
C SER A 342 3.91 15.77 4.59
N ASP A 343 3.86 15.92 3.34
CA ASP A 343 5.08 15.76 2.55
C ASP A 343 6.19 16.68 3.05
N ARG A 344 5.87 17.86 3.27
CA ARG A 344 6.86 18.86 3.70
C ARG A 344 7.37 18.56 5.11
N THR A 345 6.49 18.26 6.02
CA THR A 345 6.89 18.13 7.42
C THR A 345 7.63 16.81 7.66
N ILE A 346 7.15 15.80 6.97
CA ILE A 346 7.90 14.53 7.05
C ILE A 346 9.30 14.70 6.47
N GLY A 347 9.36 15.32 5.37
CA GLY A 347 10.68 15.58 4.76
C GLY A 347 11.60 16.37 5.65
N ASP A 348 11.03 17.36 6.34
CA ASP A 348 11.85 18.17 7.26
C ASP A 348 12.45 17.31 8.37
N PHE A 349 11.70 16.46 8.86
CA PHE A 349 12.17 15.64 9.98
C PHE A 349 13.19 14.60 9.50
N VAL A 350 12.75 13.92 8.44
CA VAL A 350 13.63 12.84 7.95
C VAL A 350 14.99 13.41 7.54
N GLY A 351 15.02 14.60 7.06
CA GLY A 351 16.26 15.24 6.61
C GLY A 351 17.04 15.87 7.75
N SER A 352 16.48 15.87 8.90
CA SER A 352 17.15 16.51 10.03
C SER A 352 18.10 15.55 10.74
N ASN A 353 18.90 16.14 11.68
CA ASN A 353 19.80 15.29 12.48
C ASN A 353 19.01 14.38 13.43
N GLU A 354 17.85 14.88 13.75
CA GLU A 354 17.02 14.09 14.66
C GLU A 354 16.49 12.83 13.97
N GLY A 355 16.37 12.75 12.67
CA GLY A 355 15.91 11.56 11.93
C GLY A 355 17.04 10.81 11.25
N SER A 356 18.21 11.00 11.66
CA SER A 356 19.37 10.50 10.92
C SER A 356 19.39 8.98 10.87
N CYS A 357 18.76 8.29 11.95
CA CYS A 357 18.79 6.83 11.97
C CYS A 357 18.00 6.25 10.79
N LEU A 358 17.12 7.02 10.19
CA LEU A 358 16.23 6.55 9.13
C LEU A 358 16.96 6.48 7.78
N ARG A 359 18.17 7.03 7.75
CA ARG A 359 18.89 7.07 6.46
C ARG A 359 19.99 6.01 6.41
N THR A 360 20.02 5.20 7.51
CA THR A 360 20.96 4.07 7.50
C THR A 360 20.20 2.76 7.79
N ILE A 361 20.63 1.59 7.06
CA ILE A 361 20.02 0.28 7.33
C ILE A 361 20.96 -0.54 8.21
N ASP A 362 20.59 -0.77 9.40
CA ASP A 362 21.43 -1.33 10.49
C ASP A 362 21.46 -2.85 10.43
N GLU A 363 20.61 -3.61 9.64
CA GLU A 363 20.68 -5.09 9.58
C GLU A 363 21.18 -5.56 8.21
N SER A 364 22.63 -6.19 8.17
CA SER A 364 23.34 -6.70 6.97
C SER A 364 22.65 -7.94 6.42
N GLY A 365 22.33 -7.97 4.98
CA GLY A 365 21.70 -9.02 4.17
C GLY A 365 20.40 -8.56 3.54
N SER A 366 20.25 -7.34 3.13
CA SER A 366 18.87 -7.12 2.66
C SER A 366 18.88 -6.34 1.34
N PRO A 367 18.68 -7.02 0.21
CA PRO A 367 18.34 -6.17 -0.93
C PRO A 367 17.17 -5.22 -0.61
N PRO A 368 17.24 -3.83 -0.82
CA PRO A 368 16.15 -2.86 -0.85
C PRO A 368 14.83 -3.48 -1.34
N ILE A 369 13.69 -3.52 -0.41
CA ILE A 369 12.32 -3.67 -0.95
C ILE A 369 12.31 -3.30 -2.43
N SER A 370 12.26 -4.23 -3.35
CA SER A 370 12.09 -3.93 -4.78
C SER A 370 11.03 -2.83 -4.99
N PRO A 371 11.32 -1.75 -5.52
CA PRO A 371 10.51 -0.59 -5.89
C PRO A 371 9.27 -0.98 -6.71
N ASP A 372 8.98 -2.30 -6.96
CA ASP A 372 7.95 -2.66 -7.93
C ASP A 372 6.71 -3.20 -7.25
N PHE A 373 6.54 -3.01 -5.78
CA PHE A 373 5.35 -3.13 -4.94
C PHE A 373 4.27 -3.96 -5.62
N SER A 374 4.58 -4.96 -6.54
CA SER A 374 3.69 -5.74 -7.40
C SER A 374 3.54 -7.16 -6.85
N SER A 375 3.95 -7.47 -5.41
CA SER A 375 4.17 -8.92 -5.22
C SER A 375 3.44 -9.41 -3.97
N ILE A 376 2.60 -8.31 -3.14
CA ILE A 376 1.93 -8.83 -1.94
C ILE A 376 0.41 -8.68 -2.13
N LEU A 377 -0.38 -9.88 -2.09
CA LEU A 377 -1.82 -9.94 -2.47
C LEU A 377 -2.68 -9.73 -1.23
N ALA A 378 -3.60 -8.65 -1.37
CA ALA A 378 -4.55 -8.36 -0.30
C ALA A 378 -5.71 -9.36 -0.32
N PRO A 379 -6.33 -9.83 0.85
CA PRO A 379 -7.51 -10.71 0.95
C PRO A 379 -8.72 -10.16 0.18
N SER A 380 -9.60 -10.94 -0.30
CA SER A 380 -10.81 -10.51 -0.99
C SER A 380 -11.70 -9.67 -0.06
N LYS A 381 -12.48 -8.78 -0.77
CA LYS A 381 -13.35 -7.89 0.02
C LYS A 381 -14.37 -8.72 0.80
N GLU A 382 -14.79 -9.91 0.41
CA GLU A 382 -15.67 -10.79 1.19
C GLU A 382 -14.96 -11.36 2.42
N GLU A 383 -13.66 -11.86 2.17
CA GLU A 383 -12.87 -12.32 3.36
C GLU A 383 -12.71 -11.19 4.37
N GLN A 384 -12.46 -10.08 3.76
CA GLN A 384 -12.36 -8.91 4.63
C GLN A 384 -13.69 -8.68 5.36
N CYS A 385 -15.02 -8.89 4.70
CA CYS A 385 -16.32 -8.74 5.37
C CYS A 385 -16.52 -9.78 6.45
N LYS A 386 -16.13 -11.00 6.22
CA LYS A 386 -16.28 -12.07 7.21
C LYS A 386 -15.38 -11.85 8.43
N ARG A 387 -14.28 -11.38 8.01
CA ARG A 387 -13.33 -11.16 9.10
C ARG A 387 -13.68 -9.91 9.90
N ARG A 388 -14.06 -8.82 9.16
CA ARG A 388 -14.29 -7.52 9.83
C ARG A 388 -15.58 -7.54 10.63
N LEU A 389 -16.45 -8.49 10.14
CA LEU A 389 -17.74 -8.52 10.83
C LEU A 389 -17.84 -9.73 11.74
N ASN A 390 -16.64 -10.47 11.67
CA ASN A 390 -16.67 -11.73 12.42
C ASN A 390 -17.96 -12.51 12.18
N ASN A 391 -18.37 -12.60 10.90
CA ASN A 391 -19.60 -13.30 10.48
C ASN A 391 -19.36 -14.09 9.20
N PRO A 392 -19.43 -15.34 9.37
CA PRO A 392 -19.11 -16.19 8.22
C PRO A 392 -20.18 -16.08 7.11
N ASP A 393 -21.35 -15.51 7.44
CA ASP A 393 -22.46 -15.36 6.49
C ASP A 393 -22.40 -14.03 5.76
N ALA A 394 -21.37 -13.11 6.17
CA ALA A 394 -21.19 -11.82 5.50
C ALA A 394 -20.73 -12.00 4.05
N PHE A 395 -21.18 -11.12 3.17
CA PHE A 395 -20.82 -11.28 1.76
C PHE A 395 -20.90 -9.92 1.06
N ILE A 396 -20.23 -9.71 -0.13
CA ILE A 396 -20.29 -8.48 -0.93
C ILE A 396 -21.07 -8.72 -2.21
N GLU A 397 -21.87 -7.93 -2.68
CA GLU A 397 -22.63 -8.05 -3.93
C GLU A 397 -21.76 -7.74 -5.14
N GLU A 398 -21.76 -8.37 -6.05
CA GLU A 398 -20.94 -8.26 -7.27
C GLU A 398 -20.87 -6.80 -7.76
N VAL A 399 -22.06 -6.08 -7.72
CA VAL A 399 -22.13 -4.68 -8.18
C VAL A 399 -21.21 -3.79 -7.34
N ASP A 400 -20.96 -4.28 -6.09
CA ASP A 400 -20.20 -3.45 -5.17
C ASP A 400 -18.72 -3.79 -5.22
N ILE A 401 -18.12 -4.79 -5.96
CA ILE A 401 -16.76 -5.31 -6.02
C ILE A 401 -15.82 -4.32 -6.70
N PRO A 402 -16.20 -3.47 -7.79
CA PRO A 402 -15.30 -2.52 -8.43
C PRO A 402 -15.05 -1.27 -7.59
N ASP A 403 -16.00 -1.07 -6.60
CA ASP A 403 -15.79 0.12 -5.74
C ASP A 403 -14.60 -0.08 -4.79
N CYS A 404 -13.49 0.64 -5.04
CA CYS A 404 -12.24 0.51 -4.28
C CYS A 404 -12.15 1.62 -3.22
N LYS A 405 -13.37 2.38 -3.23
CA LYS A 405 -13.44 3.41 -2.19
C LYS A 405 -14.18 2.93 -0.95
N ILE A 406 -15.21 2.12 -1.23
CA ILE A 406 -16.01 1.60 -0.13
C ILE A 406 -16.45 0.16 -0.44
N MET A 407 -16.07 -0.88 0.60
CA MET A 407 -16.61 -2.24 0.54
C MET A 407 -17.91 -2.39 1.32
N LYS A 408 -19.11 -2.73 0.56
CA LYS A 408 -20.40 -2.94 1.24
C LYS A 408 -20.59 -4.40 1.63
N CYS A 409 -20.58 -4.72 3.03
CA CYS A 409 -20.68 -6.08 3.58
C CYS A 409 -22.13 -6.38 3.97
N TRP A 410 -22.74 -7.38 3.29
CA TRP A 410 -24.12 -7.75 3.57
C TRP A 410 -24.18 -8.93 4.54
N ILE A 411 -25.24 -8.79 5.53
CA ILE A 411 -25.47 -9.88 6.49
C ILE A 411 -26.97 -10.20 6.51
N PRO A 412 -27.28 -11.55 6.34
CA PRO A 412 -28.70 -11.91 6.43
C PRO A 412 -29.27 -11.67 7.82
N ASN A 413 -30.48 -11.02 7.84
CA ASN A 413 -31.15 -10.75 9.11
C ASN A 413 -32.15 -11.86 9.45
N GLU A 414 -32.35 -12.21 10.68
CA GLU A 414 -33.19 -13.31 11.20
C GLU A 414 -34.68 -13.06 10.92
N GLU A 415 -35.18 -11.91 10.56
CA GLU A 415 -36.57 -11.51 10.34
C GLU A 415 -36.86 -11.34 8.85
N GLY A 416 -35.93 -11.86 8.02
CA GLY A 416 -36.13 -11.66 6.58
C GLY A 416 -35.69 -10.29 6.11
N GLY A 417 -34.38 -10.14 5.40
CA GLY A 417 -33.76 -8.91 4.91
C GLY A 417 -32.25 -8.89 5.16
N TRP A 418 -31.50 -7.64 4.99
CA TRP A 418 -30.02 -7.62 5.05
C TRP A 418 -29.55 -6.39 5.83
N TRP A 419 -28.53 -6.66 6.69
CA TRP A 419 -27.72 -5.54 7.18
C TRP A 419 -26.55 -5.25 6.23
N ILE A 420 -26.36 -3.91 5.94
CA ILE A 420 -25.25 -3.55 5.06
C ILE A 420 -24.26 -2.68 5.83
N TYR A 421 -23.03 -3.13 5.83
CA TYR A 421 -21.94 -2.35 6.43
C TYR A 421 -20.96 -1.85 5.37
N SER A 422 -20.53 -0.58 5.48
CA SER A 422 -19.57 0.02 4.55
C SER A 422 -18.18 0.11 5.20
N LEU A 423 -17.30 -0.61 4.56
CA LEU A 423 -15.93 -0.63 5.07
C LEU A 423 -14.94 -0.31 3.95
N ALA A 424 -13.74 0.25 4.35
CA ALA A 424 -12.69 0.52 3.35
C ALA A 424 -11.94 -0.77 3.02
N PRO A 425 -11.64 -1.06 1.83
CA PRO A 425 -10.91 -2.26 1.46
C PRO A 425 -9.39 -2.08 1.51
N VAL A 426 -8.73 -3.03 1.78
CA VAL A 426 -7.26 -3.01 1.72
C VAL A 426 -6.79 -2.78 0.28
N ASP A 427 -5.75 -1.72 -0.06
CA ASP A 427 -5.14 -1.46 -1.37
C ASP A 427 -4.52 -2.73 -1.95
N ASN A 428 -4.85 -2.94 -3.06
CA ASN A 428 -4.40 -4.13 -3.79
C ASN A 428 -5.43 -5.26 -3.72
N SER A 429 -6.82 -4.93 -3.13
CA SER A 429 -7.95 -5.87 -3.09
C SER A 429 -8.52 -6.05 -4.50
N PRO A 430 -8.72 -7.10 -4.75
CA PRO A 430 -9.32 -7.31 -6.06
C PRO A 430 -10.61 -6.49 -6.24
N CYS A 431 -10.80 -5.70 -7.59
CA CYS A 431 -11.96 -4.83 -7.74
C CYS A 431 -12.58 -4.99 -9.12
N GLY A 432 -12.26 -6.24 -9.78
CA GLY A 432 -12.84 -6.54 -11.08
C GLY A 432 -11.82 -6.99 -12.12
N GLY A 433 -11.93 -8.20 -12.97
CA GLY A 433 -10.92 -8.74 -13.87
C GLY A 433 -9.55 -8.84 -13.23
N GLU A 434 -8.43 -8.44 -13.85
CA GLU A 434 -7.05 -8.36 -13.30
C GLU A 434 -6.81 -7.04 -12.57
N ASN A 435 -8.02 -6.11 -12.40
CA ASN A 435 -7.86 -4.78 -11.78
C ASN A 435 -7.76 -4.89 -10.27
N ARG A 436 -7.09 -4.14 -9.70
CA ARG A 436 -6.89 -4.07 -8.26
C ARG A 436 -7.09 -2.64 -7.75
N CYS A 437 -7.67 -2.72 -6.46
CA CYS A 437 -7.84 -1.40 -5.85
C CYS A 437 -6.47 -0.74 -5.65
N PHE A 438 -6.39 0.40 -6.14
CA PHE A 438 -5.19 1.22 -5.91
C PHE A 438 -5.61 2.67 -5.64
N ARG A 439 -5.57 2.96 -4.37
CA ARG A 439 -5.87 4.32 -3.92
C ARG A 439 -7.31 4.71 -4.27
N GLY A 440 -8.14 3.81 -4.08
CA GLY A 440 -9.56 4.19 -4.12
C GLY A 440 -10.20 3.96 -5.49
N ARG A 441 -9.23 3.34 -6.38
CA ARG A 441 -9.75 3.12 -7.74
C ARG A 441 -9.41 1.71 -8.23
N CYS A 442 -10.23 1.31 -8.96
CA CYS A 442 -9.98 0.00 -9.59
C CYS A 442 -9.16 0.18 -10.86
N ARG A 443 -8.06 -0.36 -10.89
CA ARG A 443 -7.10 -0.02 -11.95
C ARG A 443 -6.65 -1.29 -12.67
N LYS A 444 -6.30 -1.01 -14.11
CA LYS A 444 -5.72 -2.09 -14.92
C LYS A 444 -4.21 -2.18 -14.72
N PRO A 445 -3.66 -3.30 -14.95
CA PRO A 445 -2.19 -3.41 -14.90
C PRO A 445 -1.51 -2.64 -16.03
N GLY A 446 -0.67 -1.67 -15.82
CA GLY A 446 0.03 -0.85 -16.80
C GLY A 446 1.51 -1.21 -16.91
N SER A 447 2.11 -0.87 -18.24
CA SER A 447 3.55 -1.12 -18.46
C SER A 447 4.29 0.20 -18.63
N LEU A 448 5.58 0.15 -18.18
CA LEU A 448 6.44 1.30 -18.51
C LEU A 448 6.77 1.33 -20.00
N ILE A 449 6.74 2.63 -20.53
CA ILE A 449 7.14 2.78 -21.93
C ILE A 449 8.56 3.35 -22.01
N ARG A 450 9.36 2.44 -22.39
CA ARG A 450 10.80 2.76 -22.39
C ARG A 450 11.27 3.08 -23.81
N ASN A 451 11.95 4.22 -23.82
CA ASN A 451 12.54 4.57 -25.13
C ASN A 451 13.76 3.71 -25.44
N VAL A 452 13.89 3.23 -26.71
CA VAL A 452 14.98 2.35 -27.13
C VAL A 452 16.28 3.15 -27.23
N GLY A 453 16.26 4.33 -27.64
CA GLY A 453 17.47 5.15 -27.89
C GLY A 453 18.16 5.58 -26.61
N ASP A 454 17.39 6.05 -25.63
CA ASP A 454 18.09 6.63 -24.48
C ASP A 454 17.76 5.86 -23.20
N GLY A 455 16.83 4.86 -23.22
CA GLY A 455 16.63 3.93 -22.11
C GLY A 455 15.72 4.51 -21.02
N ARG A 456 15.18 5.71 -21.24
CA ARG A 456 14.34 6.37 -20.24
C ARG A 456 12.86 6.12 -20.55
N CYS A 457 12.01 6.30 -19.47
CA CYS A 457 10.58 6.00 -19.61
C CYS A 457 9.76 7.28 -19.67
N LEU A 458 8.59 7.10 -20.24
CA LEU A 458 7.67 8.24 -20.30
C LEU A 458 7.13 8.56 -18.90
N ARG A 459 7.12 9.91 -18.64
CA ARG A 459 6.56 10.35 -17.35
C ARG A 459 5.92 11.73 -17.52
N ALA A 460 4.75 11.96 -16.77
CA ALA A 460 4.21 13.32 -16.70
C ALA A 460 5.08 14.20 -15.81
N THR A 461 5.29 15.39 -16.22
CA THR A 461 6.15 16.29 -15.42
C THR A 461 5.51 16.57 -14.06
N ASP A 462 4.17 16.63 -14.02
CA ASP A 462 3.42 16.77 -12.77
C ASP A 462 2.29 15.74 -12.71
N PRO A 463 2.48 14.82 -11.90
CA PRO A 463 1.52 13.72 -11.83
C PRO A 463 0.18 14.16 -11.23
N PHE A 464 0.13 15.41 -10.75
CA PHE A 464 -1.06 15.86 -10.03
C PHE A 464 -1.88 16.82 -10.89
N GLU A 465 -1.28 17.27 -12.05
CA GLU A 465 -2.03 18.18 -12.94
C GLU A 465 -2.72 17.38 -14.06
N PHE A 466 -3.84 17.88 -14.40
CA PHE A 466 -4.58 17.21 -15.49
C PHE A 466 -3.83 17.36 -16.82
N THR A 467 -3.29 18.55 -16.91
CA THR A 467 -2.51 18.85 -18.12
C THR A 467 -1.04 19.06 -17.75
N ALA A 468 -0.34 18.03 -18.13
CA ALA A 468 1.11 18.11 -17.84
C ALA A 468 1.91 17.57 -19.01
N PRO A 469 2.98 18.30 -19.31
CA PRO A 469 3.85 17.75 -20.36
C PRO A 469 4.43 16.39 -19.98
N ILE A 470 4.80 15.70 -21.15
CA ILE A 470 5.44 14.40 -20.94
C ILE A 470 6.95 14.56 -21.12
N GLU A 471 7.61 13.93 -20.18
CA GLU A 471 9.08 14.04 -20.24
C GLU A 471 9.75 12.67 -20.14
N PRO A 472 11.05 12.59 -20.74
CA PRO A 472 11.82 11.38 -20.46
C PRO A 472 12.38 11.36 -19.04
N ALA A 473 12.22 10.26 -18.33
CA ALA A 473 12.74 10.14 -16.96
C ALA A 473 13.33 8.75 -16.72
N ASN A 474 14.37 8.75 -15.83
CA ASN A 474 14.87 7.41 -15.45
C ASN A 474 13.72 6.47 -15.11
N CYS A 475 13.88 5.35 -15.83
CA CYS A 475 12.81 4.39 -15.53
C CYS A 475 12.79 4.04 -14.04
N PRO A 476 11.67 4.21 -13.52
CA PRO A 476 11.60 3.85 -12.10
C PRO A 476 12.14 2.45 -11.83
N GLN A 477 12.91 2.15 -10.79
CA GLN A 477 13.31 0.81 -10.37
C GLN A 477 12.14 -0.17 -10.42
N PRO A 478 12.18 -1.43 -11.02
CA PRO A 478 11.05 -2.36 -10.96
C PRO A 478 10.22 -2.19 -9.68
N GLY A 479 8.84 -1.56 -9.83
CA GLY A 479 7.92 -1.52 -8.68
C GLY A 479 7.66 -0.12 -8.17
N ILE A 480 8.23 0.87 -8.87
CA ILE A 480 7.68 2.19 -8.49
C ILE A 480 6.94 2.76 -9.70
N PRO A 481 5.57 2.45 -9.88
CA PRO A 481 5.09 3.32 -10.95
C PRO A 481 4.53 4.65 -10.42
N LEU A 482 5.16 5.78 -10.70
CA LEU A 482 4.98 7.12 -10.12
C LEU A 482 4.25 8.03 -11.12
N ASP A 483 3.38 7.46 -12.26
CA ASP A 483 2.56 8.38 -13.06
C ASP A 483 1.80 7.61 -14.14
N ARG A 484 0.29 7.72 -14.07
CA ARG A 484 -0.40 6.96 -15.11
C ARG A 484 -1.19 7.87 -16.02
N PHE A 485 -0.80 7.92 -17.38
CA PHE A 485 -1.66 8.51 -18.42
C PHE A 485 -1.87 7.51 -19.55
N VAL A 486 -3.01 7.63 -20.13
CA VAL A 486 -3.48 6.67 -21.14
C VAL A 486 -2.97 7.07 -22.52
N ILE A 487 -2.24 6.06 -23.13
CA ILE A 487 -1.97 6.19 -24.56
C ILE A 487 -2.66 5.05 -25.31
N SER A 488 -3.75 5.50 -25.94
CA SER A 488 -4.54 4.38 -26.46
C SER A 488 -4.88 4.59 -27.93
N ASP A 489 -5.08 3.46 -28.72
CA ASP A 489 -5.40 3.42 -30.16
C ASP A 489 -6.89 3.15 -30.37
N GLU A 490 -7.95 3.65 -29.76
CA GLU A 490 -9.28 3.01 -29.83
C GLU A 490 -9.89 3.15 -31.23
N GLY A 491 -9.92 1.81 -32.06
CA GLY A 491 -10.66 0.86 -32.89
C GLY A 491 -9.86 -0.40 -33.15
N ILE A 492 -8.92 -0.96 -32.23
CA ILE A 492 -8.21 -2.23 -32.05
C ILE A 492 -6.94 -2.00 -31.25
N GLY A 493 -6.79 -2.07 -29.78
CA GLY A 493 -6.20 -2.70 -28.60
C GLY A 493 -4.77 -2.22 -28.32
N LYS A 494 -4.49 -1.11 -27.45
CA LYS A 494 -3.51 -1.18 -26.36
C LYS A 494 -3.49 0.14 -25.59
N THR A 495 -4.01 0.07 -24.33
CA THR A 495 -4.00 1.11 -23.30
C THR A 495 -2.75 1.02 -22.45
N LEU A 496 -1.82 2.06 -22.51
CA LEU A 496 -0.63 2.13 -21.64
C LEU A 496 -0.82 3.23 -20.60
N ALA A 497 -1.15 2.80 -19.37
CA ALA A 497 -1.45 3.71 -18.25
C ALA A 497 -0.32 3.71 -17.24
N THR A 498 0.12 4.93 -16.91
CA THR A 498 0.97 5.02 -15.71
C THR A 498 0.37 6.00 -14.70
N PRO A 499 0.45 5.91 -13.22
CA PRO A 499 -0.44 6.34 -12.13
C PRO A 499 -0.26 7.83 -11.81
N TRP A 500 -1.55 8.76 -11.79
CA TRP A 500 -2.15 9.71 -10.86
C TRP A 500 -3.46 10.25 -11.46
N GLY A 501 -4.69 10.39 -10.57
CA GLY A 501 -5.85 11.25 -10.81
C GLY A 501 -6.18 12.12 -9.59
N THR A 502 -6.65 13.56 -9.80
CA THR A 502 -7.08 14.61 -8.87
C THR A 502 -8.60 14.61 -8.72
N ARG A 503 -9.11 15.24 -7.59
CA ARG A 503 -10.41 15.49 -6.96
C ARG A 503 -11.43 16.02 -7.96
N ASP A 504 -10.96 16.41 -9.33
CA ASP A 504 -11.93 16.94 -10.28
C ASP A 504 -12.04 16.05 -11.52
N ALA A 505 -11.54 14.79 -11.42
CA ALA A 505 -11.55 13.92 -12.62
C ALA A 505 -12.87 13.15 -12.68
N THR A 506 -13.96 13.70 -13.05
CA THR A 506 -15.36 13.24 -13.03
C THR A 506 -15.67 12.44 -14.29
N GLU A 507 -14.48 11.94 -15.08
CA GLU A 507 -14.85 11.06 -16.20
C GLU A 507 -13.85 9.91 -16.32
N THR A 508 -14.04 8.71 -15.78
CA THR A 508 -13.27 7.46 -15.90
C THR A 508 -11.78 7.71 -15.64
N GLY A 509 -11.29 8.55 -14.84
CA GLY A 509 -10.18 8.85 -13.93
C GLY A 509 -8.82 8.58 -14.51
N GLU A 510 -8.59 8.59 -16.01
CA GLU A 510 -7.24 8.48 -16.61
C GLU A 510 -6.92 9.73 -17.41
N LYS A 511 -5.66 10.27 -17.28
CA LYS A 511 -5.16 11.30 -18.21
C LYS A 511 -4.76 10.68 -19.55
N CYS A 512 -5.35 11.27 -20.64
CA CYS A 512 -4.94 10.81 -21.97
C CYS A 512 -3.86 11.71 -22.56
N ILE A 513 -3.11 10.97 -23.28
CA ILE A 513 -2.04 11.74 -23.93
C ILE A 513 -2.62 12.43 -25.17
N TYR A 514 -2.21 13.64 -25.23
CA TYR A 514 -2.62 14.46 -26.39
C TYR A 514 -1.43 15.22 -26.95
N THR A 515 -1.50 15.51 -28.28
CA THR A 515 -0.47 16.40 -28.85
C THR A 515 -1.12 17.46 -29.74
N GLY A 516 -0.44 18.73 -29.82
CA GLY A 516 -0.90 19.81 -30.70
C GLY A 516 -0.69 19.52 -32.18
N ASN A 517 -1.06 20.41 -33.12
CA ASN A 517 -1.07 20.21 -34.58
C ASN A 517 0.26 20.57 -35.22
N GLU A 518 1.15 21.14 -34.43
CA GLU A 518 2.39 21.62 -35.06
C GLU A 518 3.49 20.56 -34.98
N GLU A 519 4.27 20.52 -36.13
CA GLU A 519 5.47 19.67 -36.07
C GLU A 519 6.38 20.07 -34.91
N GLY A 520 6.77 19.06 -34.13
CA GLY A 520 7.62 19.33 -32.97
C GLY A 520 6.80 19.66 -31.72
N GLY A 521 5.48 19.45 -31.77
CA GLY A 521 4.64 19.72 -30.61
C GLY A 521 4.90 18.74 -29.46
N ILE A 522 4.63 19.30 -28.20
CA ILE A 522 4.91 18.51 -26.99
C ILE A 522 3.72 17.61 -26.68
N MET A 523 4.12 16.39 -26.32
CA MET A 523 3.08 15.49 -25.82
C MET A 523 2.66 15.91 -24.40
N THR A 524 1.32 16.01 -24.17
CA THR A 524 0.83 16.43 -22.85
C THR A 524 -0.32 15.52 -22.40
N THR A 525 -0.47 15.44 -21.09
CA THR A 525 -1.66 14.75 -20.59
C THR A 525 -2.89 15.68 -20.64
N ASP A 526 -4.04 15.02 -20.82
CA ASP A 526 -5.34 15.72 -20.86
C ASP A 526 -6.42 14.83 -20.23
N ARG A 527 -7.50 15.47 -20.01
CA ARG A 527 -8.66 14.69 -19.56
C ARG A 527 -9.13 13.72 -20.64
N CYS A 528 -9.19 12.51 -20.19
CA CYS A 528 -9.52 11.51 -21.21
C CYS A 528 -10.93 11.72 -21.76
N ASN A 529 -11.07 11.66 -23.09
CA ASN A 529 -12.34 11.75 -23.85
C ASN A 529 -12.31 10.81 -25.05
N THR A 530 -12.98 9.73 -24.89
CA THR A 530 -12.94 8.67 -25.92
C THR A 530 -13.53 9.17 -27.24
N GLU A 531 -14.24 10.26 -27.25
CA GLU A 531 -14.79 10.83 -28.49
C GLU A 531 -13.84 11.85 -29.10
N ASN A 532 -12.87 12.16 -28.31
CA ASN A 532 -11.87 13.10 -28.83
C ASN A 532 -10.80 12.39 -29.65
N GLN A 533 -10.84 12.59 -30.97
CA GLN A 533 -9.95 11.89 -31.91
C GLN A 533 -8.48 12.27 -31.68
N TRP A 534 -8.23 13.34 -30.98
CA TRP A 534 -6.85 13.80 -30.73
C TRP A 534 -6.20 13.02 -29.60
N HIS A 535 -6.97 12.15 -29.01
CA HIS A 535 -6.45 11.26 -27.96
C HIS A 535 -6.09 9.89 -28.51
N GLY A 536 -6.10 9.82 -29.83
CA GLY A 536 -5.84 8.53 -30.47
C GLY A 536 -4.39 8.40 -30.94
N TRP A 537 -3.86 7.11 -30.58
CA TRP A 537 -2.46 6.84 -30.99
C TRP A 537 -2.35 5.47 -31.64
N ASP A 538 -1.43 5.39 -32.70
CA ASP A 538 -1.12 4.09 -33.33
C ASP A 538 0.24 3.56 -32.85
N PHE A 539 0.20 2.25 -32.58
CA PHE A 539 1.46 1.59 -32.24
C PHE A 539 1.96 0.79 -33.44
N ILE A 540 2.92 1.37 -34.09
CA ILE A 540 3.43 0.76 -35.33
C ILE A 540 4.59 -0.19 -34.99
N ASP A 541 4.38 -1.50 -35.21
CA ASP A 541 5.35 -2.55 -34.90
C ASP A 541 6.61 -2.41 -35.78
N VAL A 542 7.77 -2.51 -35.09
CA VAL A 542 9.02 -2.40 -35.86
C VAL A 542 9.89 -3.62 -35.62
N GLY A 543 9.30 -4.78 -34.88
CA GLY A 543 10.04 -6.02 -34.65
C GLY A 543 10.76 -6.02 -33.31
N ASN A 544 10.99 -7.26 -32.56
CA ASN A 544 11.73 -7.44 -31.30
C ASN A 544 11.00 -6.79 -30.13
N GLY A 545 9.63 -6.74 -30.27
CA GLY A 545 8.86 -6.18 -29.16
C GLY A 545 8.90 -4.65 -29.12
N GLU A 546 9.42 -3.94 -30.18
CA GLU A 546 9.54 -2.47 -30.27
C GLU A 546 8.45 -1.91 -31.18
N PHE A 547 8.17 -0.61 -30.85
CA PHE A 547 7.13 0.01 -31.68
C PHE A 547 7.32 1.52 -31.73
N LEU A 548 6.66 2.10 -32.79
CA LEU A 548 6.56 3.55 -32.84
C LEU A 548 5.24 4.01 -32.22
N ILE A 549 5.28 5.17 -31.60
CA ILE A 549 4.04 5.79 -31.11
C ILE A 549 3.65 6.91 -32.08
N SER A 550 2.53 6.64 -32.81
CA SER A 550 2.12 7.57 -33.87
C SER A 550 0.73 8.14 -33.57
N HIS A 551 0.77 9.46 -33.67
CA HIS A 551 -0.53 10.10 -33.43
C HIS A 551 -1.48 9.83 -34.60
N ARG A 552 -2.71 9.56 -34.35
CA ARG A 552 -3.65 9.05 -35.37
C ARG A 552 -4.06 10.17 -36.32
N VAL A 553 -4.24 11.30 -35.79
CA VAL A 553 -4.74 12.39 -36.64
C VAL A 553 -3.59 13.02 -37.44
N THR A 554 -2.47 13.11 -36.82
CA THR A 554 -1.39 13.85 -37.49
C THR A 554 -0.41 12.89 -38.14
N SER A 555 -0.47 11.67 -37.75
CA SER A 555 0.46 10.64 -38.22
C SER A 555 1.90 10.96 -37.83
N ARG A 556 2.08 11.72 -36.82
CA ARG A 556 3.42 12.08 -36.32
C ARG A 556 3.84 11.12 -35.20
N CYS A 557 5.24 10.90 -35.16
CA CYS A 557 5.73 9.90 -34.19
C CYS A 557 6.47 10.59 -33.04
N ALA A 558 6.26 9.97 -31.91
CA ALA A 558 6.84 10.49 -30.67
C ALA A 558 8.35 10.25 -30.61
N LYS A 559 9.05 11.28 -30.11
CA LYS A 559 10.52 11.22 -30.01
C LYS A 559 11.01 12.14 -28.88
N PRO A 560 11.88 11.56 -28.03
CA PRO A 560 12.45 12.47 -27.02
C PRO A 560 13.31 13.56 -27.64
N GLU A 561 13.06 14.84 -27.22
CA GLU A 561 13.88 15.99 -27.61
C GLU A 561 13.96 17.00 -26.47
N GLY A 562 15.22 17.25 -25.98
CA GLY A 562 15.36 18.13 -24.80
C GLY A 562 14.70 17.55 -23.56
N SER A 563 13.83 18.39 -22.88
CA SER A 563 13.25 18.00 -21.59
C SER A 563 11.87 17.35 -21.79
N TYR A 564 11.43 17.17 -23.15
CA TYR A 564 10.06 16.70 -23.34
C TYR A 564 10.00 15.65 -24.44
N ILE A 565 8.78 15.06 -24.51
CA ILE A 565 8.49 14.18 -25.65
C ILE A 565 7.72 14.96 -26.71
N ARG A 566 8.29 14.90 -27.98
CA ARG A 566 7.66 15.66 -29.06
C ARG A 566 7.26 14.73 -30.21
N THR A 567 6.42 15.25 -31.18
CA THR A 567 5.97 14.41 -32.29
C THR A 567 6.44 14.99 -33.62
N TYR A 568 6.85 14.09 -34.61
CA TYR A 568 7.43 14.54 -35.88
C TYR A 568 6.82 13.75 -37.03
N VAL A 569 6.82 14.31 -38.28
CA VAL A 569 6.20 13.74 -39.49
C VAL A 569 7.07 12.60 -40.03
N ASN A 570 8.36 12.49 -39.74
CA ASN A 570 9.26 11.47 -40.33
C ASN A 570 9.34 10.24 -39.43
N CYS A 571 8.24 9.46 -39.38
CA CYS A 571 8.29 8.24 -38.56
C CYS A 571 9.28 7.24 -39.12
N ASP A 572 10.53 7.19 -38.52
CA ASP A 572 11.66 6.39 -39.02
C ASP A 572 11.84 5.13 -38.16
N ARG A 573 11.63 4.05 -38.82
CA ARG A 573 11.70 2.77 -38.10
C ARG A 573 13.14 2.44 -37.70
N ASN A 574 14.07 3.08 -38.28
CA ASN A 574 15.48 2.79 -37.99
C ASN A 574 16.04 3.76 -36.95
N ASP A 575 15.24 4.71 -36.59
CA ASP A 575 15.70 5.67 -35.59
C ASP A 575 15.36 5.17 -34.17
N ALA A 576 16.44 4.85 -33.43
CA ALA A 576 16.25 4.25 -32.09
C ALA A 576 15.53 5.20 -31.15
N ASN A 577 15.57 6.46 -31.33
CA ASN A 577 14.92 7.47 -30.47
C ASN A 577 13.42 7.58 -30.75
N MET A 578 12.97 6.98 -31.82
CA MET A 578 11.53 6.97 -32.12
C MET A 578 10.91 5.62 -31.82
N ARG A 579 11.76 4.72 -31.35
CA ARG A 579 11.27 3.37 -31.04
C ARG A 579 11.07 3.21 -29.54
N TRP A 580 9.99 2.48 -29.20
CA TRP A 580 9.63 2.31 -27.79
C TRP A 580 9.36 0.82 -27.50
N LYS A 581 9.50 0.44 -26.25
CA LYS A 581 9.17 -0.94 -25.86
C LYS A 581 8.51 -0.95 -24.47
N LEU A 582 7.73 -1.97 -24.30
CA LEU A 582 7.07 -2.09 -23.00
C LEU A 582 7.98 -2.80 -22.00
N GLU A 583 8.04 -2.28 -20.74
CA GLU A 583 8.79 -2.88 -19.64
C GLU A 583 7.87 -3.12 -18.45
#